data_AF-I4Z3F2-F1
#
_entry.id   AF-I4Z3F2-F1
#
_cell.length_a   1.000
_cell.length_b   1.000
_cell.length_c   1.000
_cell.angle_alpha   90.00
_cell.angle_beta   90.00
_cell.angle_gamma   90.00
#
_symmetry.space_group_name_H-M   'P 1'
#
loop_
_entity.id
_entity.type
_entity.pdbx_description
1 polymer ?
#
loop_
_entity_poly.entity_id
_entity_poly.type
_entity_poly.pdbx_seq_one_letter_code
_entity_poly.pdbx_strand_id
1 'polypeptide(L)'
;MLEPPLVPTSPHEKDGGVDVIAWTSEGMPPPPAFFFGQTASGKNWPGKPVTDHARVFSTAYMLDHMTGNRQYVTLIPYRVLNEAFWKSQSLMHRAILDRLRLPRRALRGLELSMEGVPVDDADNIDVLTQWLGDYIDCAQAA
;
A
#
# COMPACT_ATOMS: atom_id res chain seq x y z
N MET A 1 27.76 19.72 5.59
CA MET A 1 26.40 20.29 5.70
C MET A 1 25.70 19.46 6.75
N LEU A 2 25.37 20.04 7.91
CA LEU A 2 24.68 19.29 8.98
C LEU A 2 23.22 19.12 8.54
N GLU A 3 22.71 17.89 8.55
CA GLU A 3 21.29 17.65 8.32
C GLU A 3 20.49 18.44 9.37
N PRO A 4 19.43 19.17 8.97
CA PRO A 4 18.59 19.87 9.93
C PRO A 4 18.00 18.86 10.92
N PRO A 5 17.85 19.23 12.20
CA PRO A 5 17.31 18.31 13.20
C PRO A 5 15.93 17.85 12.75
N LEU A 6 15.76 16.53 12.63
CA LEU A 6 14.47 15.89 12.36
C LEU A 6 13.48 16.37 13.43
N VAL A 7 12.50 17.18 13.03
CA VAL A 7 11.41 17.56 13.92
C VAL A 7 10.58 16.29 14.12
N PRO A 8 10.44 15.76 15.34
CA PRO A 8 9.67 14.56 15.56
C PRO A 8 8.22 14.80 15.16
N THR A 9 7.72 13.96 14.26
CA THR A 9 6.31 13.93 13.87
C THR A 9 5.46 13.45 15.05
N SER A 10 4.21 13.92 15.10
CA SER A 10 3.31 13.58 16.21
C SER A 10 2.99 12.09 16.17
N PRO A 11 2.94 11.37 17.31
CA PRO A 11 2.48 9.98 17.35
C PRO A 11 1.00 9.81 16.94
N HIS A 12 0.26 10.91 16.77
CA HIS A 12 -1.11 10.95 16.26
C HIS A 12 -1.20 11.40 14.80
N GLU A 13 -0.07 11.61 14.13
CA GLU A 13 -0.05 11.92 12.72
C GLU A 13 -0.58 10.72 11.94
N LYS A 14 -1.59 10.96 11.12
CA LYS A 14 -2.14 9.93 10.25
C LYS A 14 -1.07 9.52 9.25
N ASP A 15 -1.05 8.25 8.89
CA ASP A 15 -0.25 7.56 7.85
C ASP A 15 -0.17 8.24 6.45
N GLY A 16 -0.68 9.46 6.28
CA GLY A 16 -0.74 10.16 5.00
C GLY A 16 -1.73 9.52 4.01
N GLY A 17 -2.41 8.43 4.40
CA GLY A 17 -3.21 7.58 3.53
C GLY A 17 -2.40 6.71 2.58
N VAL A 18 -1.14 6.42 2.90
CA VAL A 18 -0.30 5.45 2.19
C VAL A 18 0.00 4.30 3.16
N ASP A 19 -0.45 3.09 2.81
CA ASP A 19 -0.28 1.90 3.64
C ASP A 19 0.88 1.02 3.16
N VAL A 20 1.26 1.11 1.89
CA VAL A 20 2.31 0.29 1.29
C VAL A 20 3.26 1.17 0.49
N ILE A 21 4.57 0.99 0.68
CA ILE A 21 5.61 1.63 -0.10
C ILE A 21 6.59 0.57 -0.57
N ALA A 22 6.98 0.63 -1.84
CA ALA A 22 8.07 -0.17 -2.37
C ALA A 22 8.90 0.67 -3.35
N TRP A 23 10.14 0.26 -3.57
CA TRP A 23 11.04 0.88 -4.53
C TRP A 23 11.93 -0.17 -5.20
N THR A 24 12.57 0.25 -6.28
CA THR A 24 13.58 -0.54 -6.99
C THR A 24 14.94 -0.36 -6.32
N SER A 25 15.62 -1.44 -5.94
CA SER A 25 16.94 -1.41 -5.32
C SER A 25 18.04 -1.25 -6.37
N GLU A 26 18.11 -0.09 -7.03
CA GLU A 26 19.30 0.26 -7.80
C GLU A 26 20.28 1.01 -6.88
N GLY A 27 21.57 0.67 -6.99
CA GLY A 27 22.62 1.03 -6.01
C GLY A 27 22.96 2.51 -5.87
N MET A 28 22.14 3.42 -6.41
CA MET A 28 22.30 4.87 -6.32
C MET A 28 20.93 5.52 -6.03
N PRO A 29 20.78 6.26 -4.92
CA PRO A 29 19.58 7.05 -4.67
C PRO A 29 19.49 8.28 -5.60
N PRO A 30 18.28 8.77 -5.93
CA PRO A 30 16.98 8.17 -5.63
C PRO A 30 16.68 6.99 -6.56
N PRO A 31 15.93 5.96 -6.10
CA PRO A 31 15.63 4.81 -6.93
C PRO A 31 14.75 5.20 -8.13
N PRO A 32 14.88 4.49 -9.26
CA PRO A 32 14.25 4.88 -10.52
C PRO A 32 12.73 4.66 -10.53
N ALA A 33 12.21 3.83 -9.63
CA ALA A 33 10.78 3.64 -9.47
C ALA A 33 10.38 3.48 -8.00
N PHE A 34 9.30 4.17 -7.63
CA PHE A 34 8.56 4.01 -6.39
C PHE A 34 7.13 3.57 -6.65
N PHE A 35 6.61 2.80 -5.71
CA PHE A 35 5.27 2.24 -5.72
C PHE A 35 4.58 2.65 -4.42
N PHE A 36 3.41 3.25 -4.54
CA PHE A 36 2.58 3.66 -3.41
C PHE A 36 1.26 2.88 -3.44
N GLY A 37 0.89 2.30 -2.31
CA GLY A 37 -0.35 1.56 -2.13
C GLY A 37 -1.19 2.13 -1.00
N GLN A 38 -2.51 2.02 -1.15
CA GLN A 38 -3.48 2.34 -0.10
C GLN A 38 -4.54 1.25 -0.04
N THR A 39 -4.83 0.79 1.17
CA THR A 39 -5.93 -0.09 1.51
C THR A 39 -7.19 0.74 1.76
N ALA A 40 -8.21 0.53 0.94
CA ALA A 40 -9.46 1.27 1.01
C ALA A 40 -10.65 0.33 1.23
N SER A 41 -10.94 0.06 2.50
CA SER A 41 -12.07 -0.80 2.91
C SER A 41 -13.43 -0.07 2.91
N GLY A 42 -13.43 1.26 3.00
CA GLY A 42 -14.65 2.08 3.01
C GLY A 42 -15.30 2.24 1.63
N LYS A 43 -16.62 2.49 1.59
CA LYS A 43 -17.37 2.75 0.34
C LYS A 43 -17.03 4.08 -0.34
N ASN A 44 -16.32 4.98 0.35
CA ASN A 44 -15.88 6.29 -0.15
C ASN A 44 -14.52 6.26 -0.86
N TRP A 45 -13.94 5.07 -1.07
CA TRP A 45 -12.69 4.91 -1.82
C TRP A 45 -12.65 5.54 -3.23
N PRO A 46 -13.76 5.65 -4.01
CA PRO A 46 -13.68 6.21 -5.36
C PRO A 46 -13.25 7.69 -5.39
N GLY A 47 -13.49 8.40 -4.29
CA GLY A 47 -13.09 9.80 -4.13
C GLY A 47 -11.71 9.99 -3.50
N LYS A 48 -10.93 8.91 -3.32
CA LYS A 48 -9.67 8.91 -2.59
C LYS A 48 -8.60 8.11 -3.35
N PRO A 49 -8.13 8.59 -4.50
CA PRO A 49 -7.04 7.94 -5.20
C PRO A 49 -5.73 8.09 -4.43
N VAL A 50 -4.90 7.05 -4.45
CA VAL A 50 -3.59 7.02 -3.75
C VAL A 50 -2.67 8.13 -4.24
N THR A 51 -2.86 8.64 -5.45
CA THR A 51 -2.10 9.77 -6.00
C THR A 51 -2.16 10.99 -5.09
N ASP A 52 -3.32 11.26 -4.47
CA ASP A 52 -3.52 12.42 -3.62
C ASP A 52 -2.77 12.24 -2.29
N HIS A 53 -2.79 11.02 -1.76
CA HIS A 53 -2.10 10.61 -0.54
C HIS A 53 -0.58 10.56 -0.72
N ALA A 54 -0.10 9.97 -1.81
CA ALA A 54 1.32 9.86 -2.12
C ALA A 54 1.98 11.23 -2.28
N ARG A 55 1.26 12.25 -2.80
CA ARG A 55 1.77 13.62 -2.86
C ARG A 55 1.99 14.20 -1.46
N VAL A 56 1.02 14.03 -0.55
CA VAL A 56 1.14 14.50 0.84
C VAL A 56 2.27 13.75 1.55
N PHE A 57 2.30 12.42 1.42
CA PHE A 57 3.35 11.58 1.98
C PHE A 57 4.74 12.01 1.50
N SER A 58 4.93 12.19 0.20
CA SER A 58 6.23 12.58 -0.36
C SER A 58 6.71 13.91 0.20
N THR A 59 5.81 14.90 0.35
CA THR A 59 6.18 16.22 0.91
C THR A 59 6.54 16.14 2.40
N ALA A 60 5.91 15.24 3.16
CA ALA A 60 6.12 15.13 4.60
C ALA A 60 7.33 14.25 4.96
N TYR A 61 7.59 13.18 4.19
CA TYR A 61 8.51 12.11 4.58
C TYR A 61 9.73 11.96 3.67
N MET A 62 9.84 12.72 2.58
CA MET A 62 10.99 12.64 1.67
C MET A 62 11.70 13.98 1.56
N LEU A 63 13.03 13.96 1.77
CA LEU A 63 13.88 15.15 1.70
C LEU A 63 14.00 15.67 0.26
N ASP A 64 14.13 14.77 -0.70
CA ASP A 64 14.32 15.10 -2.11
C ASP A 64 13.05 14.86 -2.94
N HIS A 65 12.85 15.73 -3.94
CA HIS A 65 11.87 15.49 -4.98
C HIS A 65 12.32 14.31 -5.85
N MET A 66 11.65 13.18 -5.68
CA MET A 66 11.89 12.00 -6.51
C MET A 66 11.64 12.30 -7.99
N THR A 67 12.67 12.09 -8.80
CA THR A 67 12.65 12.21 -10.27
C THR A 67 12.27 10.90 -10.98
N GLY A 68 12.29 9.78 -10.26
CA GLY A 68 11.91 8.45 -10.76
C GLY A 68 10.41 8.29 -11.03
N ASN A 69 10.07 7.19 -11.70
CA ASN A 69 8.69 6.81 -12.00
C ASN A 69 7.91 6.53 -10.70
N ARG A 70 6.64 6.95 -10.68
CA ARG A 70 5.73 6.69 -9.56
C ARG A 70 4.57 5.85 -10.03
N GLN A 71 4.33 4.77 -9.31
CA GLN A 71 3.22 3.86 -9.55
C GLN A 71 2.29 3.88 -8.34
N TYR A 72 0.99 3.75 -8.60
CA TYR A 72 -0.05 3.89 -7.58
C TYR A 72 -0.99 2.70 -7.66
N VAL A 73 -1.37 2.15 -6.51
CA VAL A 73 -2.30 1.03 -6.44
C VAL A 73 -3.28 1.19 -5.28
N THR A 74 -4.57 1.07 -5.57
CA THR A 74 -5.60 0.97 -4.54
C THR A 74 -5.96 -0.49 -4.31
N LEU A 75 -5.93 -0.91 -3.05
CA LEU A 75 -6.27 -2.26 -2.59
C LEU A 75 -7.67 -2.22 -1.99
N ILE A 76 -8.60 -3.01 -2.52
CA ILE A 76 -9.98 -3.09 -2.00
C ILE A 76 -10.32 -4.54 -1.59
N PRO A 77 -10.97 -4.75 -0.42
CA PRO A 77 -11.27 -6.09 0.09
C PRO A 77 -12.53 -6.72 -0.55
N TYR A 78 -13.11 -6.08 -1.56
CA TYR A 78 -14.31 -6.55 -2.24
C TYR A 78 -14.19 -6.38 -3.76
N ARG A 79 -15.14 -6.96 -4.49
CA ARG A 79 -15.20 -6.89 -5.95
C ARG A 79 -16.21 -5.83 -6.39
N VAL A 80 -15.82 -5.01 -7.36
CA VAL A 80 -16.72 -4.10 -8.06
C VAL A 80 -17.32 -4.84 -9.26
N LEU A 81 -18.64 -5.00 -9.28
CA LEU A 81 -19.33 -5.74 -10.34
C LEU A 81 -19.69 -4.87 -11.54
N ASN A 82 -19.89 -3.57 -11.34
CA ASN A 82 -20.17 -2.63 -12.42
C ASN A 82 -18.88 -2.36 -13.22
N GLU A 83 -18.78 -2.94 -14.41
CA GLU A 83 -17.58 -2.87 -15.25
C GLU A 83 -17.27 -1.45 -15.73
N ALA A 84 -18.29 -0.67 -16.10
CA ALA A 84 -18.10 0.71 -16.55
C ALA A 84 -17.54 1.58 -15.42
N PHE A 85 -18.08 1.42 -14.22
CA PHE A 85 -17.57 2.06 -13.02
C PHE A 85 -16.14 1.60 -12.70
N TRP A 86 -15.88 0.28 -12.73
CA TRP A 86 -14.53 -0.25 -12.52
C TRP A 86 -13.50 0.32 -13.49
N LYS A 87 -13.83 0.42 -14.78
CA LYS A 87 -12.96 1.01 -15.80
C LYS A 87 -12.69 2.48 -15.53
N SER A 88 -13.72 3.27 -15.17
CA SER A 88 -13.52 4.68 -14.86
C SER A 88 -12.65 4.88 -13.61
N GLN A 89 -12.88 4.09 -12.56
CA GLN A 89 -12.06 4.14 -11.35
C GLN A 89 -10.63 3.66 -11.62
N SER A 90 -10.42 2.64 -12.44
CA SER A 90 -9.08 2.17 -12.79
C SER A 90 -8.25 3.24 -13.49
N LEU A 91 -8.87 4.10 -14.31
CA LEU A 91 -8.17 5.24 -14.93
C LEU A 91 -7.73 6.28 -13.89
N MET A 92 -8.59 6.60 -12.92
CA MET A 92 -8.31 7.57 -11.86
C MET A 92 -7.26 7.04 -10.87
N HIS A 93 -7.41 5.80 -10.42
CA HIS A 93 -6.57 5.16 -9.42
C HIS A 93 -5.28 4.55 -9.99
N ARG A 94 -5.12 4.54 -11.32
CA ARG A 94 -4.04 3.90 -12.11
C ARG A 94 -4.02 2.38 -12.04
N ALA A 95 -4.13 1.80 -10.84
CA ALA A 95 -4.30 0.38 -10.63
C ALA A 95 -5.22 0.12 -9.43
N ILE A 96 -6.09 -0.89 -9.57
CA ILE A 96 -6.93 -1.38 -8.48
C ILE A 96 -6.76 -2.88 -8.37
N LEU A 97 -6.44 -3.36 -7.16
CA LEU A 97 -6.41 -4.76 -6.80
C LEU A 97 -7.59 -5.07 -5.90
N ASP A 98 -8.46 -5.94 -6.37
CA ASP A 98 -9.60 -6.43 -5.60
C ASP A 98 -9.25 -7.71 -4.83
N ARG A 99 -10.21 -8.18 -4.03
CA ARG A 99 -10.09 -9.41 -3.23
C ARG A 99 -9.67 -10.66 -4.01
N LEU A 100 -9.88 -10.71 -5.32
CA LEU A 100 -9.50 -11.87 -6.15
C LEU A 100 -8.04 -11.79 -6.61
N ARG A 101 -7.45 -10.59 -6.61
CA ARG A 101 -6.07 -10.34 -7.02
C ARG A 101 -5.12 -10.22 -5.83
N LEU A 102 -5.59 -9.70 -4.70
CA LEU A 102 -4.77 -9.46 -3.51
C LEU A 102 -4.06 -10.72 -2.99
N PRO A 103 -4.72 -11.89 -2.82
CA PRO A 103 -4.06 -13.06 -2.23
C PRO A 103 -2.84 -13.54 -3.02
N ARG A 104 -2.92 -13.52 -4.36
CA ARG A 104 -1.79 -13.90 -5.23
C ARG A 104 -0.60 -12.95 -5.09
N ARG A 105 -0.85 -11.66 -4.83
CA ARG A 105 0.21 -10.67 -4.62
C ARG A 105 0.83 -10.77 -3.23
N ALA A 106 0.02 -11.03 -2.20
CA ALA A 106 0.50 -11.30 -0.86
C ALA A 106 1.42 -12.54 -0.83
N LEU A 107 1.01 -13.64 -1.47
CA LEU A 107 1.85 -14.83 -1.60
C LEU A 107 3.20 -14.52 -2.27
N ARG A 108 3.19 -13.75 -3.37
CA ARG A 108 4.45 -13.37 -4.03
C ARG A 108 5.34 -12.51 -3.14
N GLY A 109 4.75 -11.65 -2.30
CA GLY A 109 5.49 -10.87 -1.30
C GLY A 109 6.20 -11.77 -0.29
N LEU A 110 5.50 -12.79 0.21
CA LEU A 110 6.10 -13.80 1.11
C LEU A 110 7.23 -14.58 0.43
N GLU A 111 7.03 -15.03 -0.81
CA GLU A 111 8.09 -15.70 -1.58
C GLU A 111 9.33 -14.80 -1.74
N LEU A 112 9.15 -13.52 -2.05
CA LEU A 112 10.26 -12.56 -2.16
C LEU A 112 10.99 -12.39 -0.83
N SER A 113 10.26 -12.37 0.29
CA SER A 113 10.86 -12.34 1.64
C SER A 113 11.73 -13.58 1.89
N MET A 114 11.24 -14.76 1.53
CA MET A 114 12.01 -16.02 1.61
C MET A 114 13.24 -16.03 0.68
N GLU A 115 13.19 -15.32 -0.44
CA GLU A 115 14.31 -15.08 -1.36
C GLU A 115 15.32 -14.04 -0.83
N GLY A 116 15.06 -13.43 0.34
CA GLY A 116 15.95 -12.46 0.98
C GLY A 116 15.64 -11.00 0.64
N VAL A 117 14.53 -10.71 -0.04
CA VAL A 117 14.08 -9.33 -0.26
C VAL A 117 13.48 -8.79 1.04
N PRO A 118 13.90 -7.61 1.53
CA PRO A 118 13.27 -7.01 2.70
C PRO A 118 11.78 -6.71 2.44
N VAL A 119 10.92 -7.34 3.23
CA VAL A 119 9.47 -7.13 3.21
C VAL A 119 9.03 -7.00 4.67
N ASP A 120 8.52 -5.84 5.03
CA ASP A 120 7.98 -5.61 6.37
C ASP A 120 6.78 -6.52 6.65
N ASP A 121 6.62 -6.95 7.90
CA ASP A 121 5.56 -7.83 8.39
C ASP A 121 5.44 -9.22 7.73
N ALA A 122 6.42 -9.64 6.91
CA ALA A 122 6.41 -10.98 6.31
C ALA A 122 6.42 -12.11 7.36
N ASP A 123 7.08 -11.89 8.50
CA ASP A 123 7.15 -12.85 9.61
C ASP A 123 5.84 -12.95 10.41
N ASN A 124 4.89 -12.02 10.20
CA ASN A 124 3.61 -11.97 10.90
C ASN A 124 2.48 -12.71 10.17
N ILE A 125 2.76 -13.37 9.04
CA ILE A 125 1.74 -14.06 8.21
C ILE A 125 1.00 -15.15 8.99
N ASP A 126 1.69 -15.91 9.84
CA ASP A 126 1.05 -16.95 10.67
C ASP A 126 0.07 -16.35 11.67
N VAL A 127 0.43 -15.22 12.29
CA VAL A 127 -0.43 -14.48 13.23
C VAL A 127 -1.68 -13.96 12.52
N LEU A 128 -1.52 -13.37 11.33
CA LEU A 128 -2.64 -12.88 10.52
C LEU A 128 -3.57 -14.00 10.07
N THR A 129 -2.99 -15.16 9.73
CA THR A 129 -3.76 -16.35 9.30
C THR A 129 -4.58 -16.90 10.46
N GLN A 130 -3.99 -17.01 11.65
CA GLN A 130 -4.70 -17.43 12.86
C GLN A 130 -5.84 -16.47 13.19
N TRP A 131 -5.57 -15.16 13.22
CA TRP A 131 -6.58 -14.14 13.49
C TRP A 131 -7.76 -14.21 12.52
N LEU A 132 -7.48 -14.43 11.22
CA LEU A 132 -8.53 -14.54 10.22
C LEU A 132 -9.39 -15.80 10.44
N GLY A 133 -8.77 -16.92 10.83
CA GLY A 133 -9.47 -18.14 11.22
C GLY A 133 -10.43 -17.88 12.38
N ASP A 134 -9.92 -17.31 13.46
CA ASP A 134 -10.70 -16.98 14.66
C ASP A 134 -11.87 -16.04 14.34
N TYR A 135 -11.64 -15.05 13.48
CA TYR A 135 -12.68 -14.12 13.04
C TYR A 135 -13.79 -14.81 12.26
N ILE A 136 -13.44 -15.72 11.34
CA ILE A 136 -14.42 -16.48 10.54
C ILE A 136 -15.26 -17.37 11.45
N ASP A 137 -14.64 -18.08 12.38
CA ASP A 137 -15.34 -18.97 13.33
C ASP A 137 -16.33 -18.18 14.20
N CYS A 138 -15.88 -17.04 14.74
CA CYS A 138 -16.75 -16.12 15.48
C CYS A 138 -17.93 -15.61 14.63
N ALA A 139 -17.69 -15.25 13.36
CA ALA A 139 -18.73 -14.74 12.47
C ALA A 139 -19.75 -15.82 12.05
N GLN A 140 -19.37 -17.10 12.03
CA GLN A 140 -20.26 -18.22 11.74
C GLN A 140 -21.09 -18.66 12.96
N ALA A 141 -20.58 -18.41 14.16
CA ALA A 141 -21.26 -18.73 15.41
C ALA A 141 -22.32 -17.69 15.84
N ALA A 142 -22.36 -16.52 15.18
CA ALA A 142 -23.28 -15.40 15.43
C ALA A 142 -24.52 -15.45 14.51
#